data_AF-A0A815IDM3-F1
#
_entry.id   AF-A0A815IDM3-F1
#
_cell.length_a   1.000
_cell.length_b   1.000
_cell.length_c   1.000
_cell.angle_alpha   90.00
_cell.angle_beta   90.00
_cell.angle_gamma   90.00
#
_symmetry.space_group_name_H-M   'P 1'
#
loop_
_entity.id
_entity.type
_entity.pdbx_description
1 polymer ?
#
loop_
_entity_poly.entity_id
_entity_poly.type
_entity_poly.pdbx_seq_one_letter_code
_entity_poly.pdbx_strand_id
1 'polypeptide(L)'
;MVEDLEELSFEDCQHCFDFAHVCQVGRNCQNKDVFHWEKTIHIIRPNCPDGIQCKKLIHEDHLNSYTHSNIRDIRLLCIDGNIKVKSL
;
A
#
# COMPACT_ATOMS: atom_id res chain seq x y z
N MET A 1 -12.18 -24.97 1.29
CA MET A 1 -12.22 -24.12 2.50
C MET A 1 -12.17 -22.71 1.99
N VAL A 2 -13.30 -22.02 2.00
CA VAL A 2 -13.44 -20.65 1.47
C VAL A 2 -13.13 -19.75 2.66
N GLU A 3 -11.95 -19.12 2.65
CA GLU A 3 -11.47 -18.30 3.76
C GLU A 3 -12.18 -16.93 3.77
N ASP A 4 -12.56 -16.51 4.97
CA ASP A 4 -13.38 -15.36 5.32
C ASP A 4 -13.03 -14.06 4.55
N LEU A 5 -13.95 -13.64 3.69
CA LEU A 5 -14.07 -12.26 3.22
C LEU A 5 -14.80 -11.50 4.33
N GLU A 6 -14.09 -10.81 5.22
CA GLU A 6 -14.73 -9.81 6.08
C GLU A 6 -15.27 -8.71 5.15
N GLU A 7 -16.59 -8.66 4.98
CA GLU A 7 -17.28 -7.63 4.22
C GLU A 7 -17.00 -6.26 4.88
N LEU A 8 -16.54 -5.28 4.09
CA LEU A 8 -16.28 -3.92 4.56
C LEU A 8 -17.58 -3.28 5.08
N SER A 9 -17.49 -2.51 6.16
CA SER A 9 -18.63 -1.71 6.63
C SER A 9 -18.99 -0.61 5.63
N PHE A 10 -20.22 -0.07 5.74
CA PHE A 10 -20.66 1.03 4.89
C PHE A 10 -19.79 2.29 5.14
N GLU A 11 -19.44 2.55 6.40
CA GLU A 11 -18.60 3.67 6.81
C GLU A 11 -17.18 3.57 6.23
N ASP A 12 -16.58 2.38 6.25
CA ASP A 12 -15.24 2.15 5.68
C ASP A 12 -15.24 2.31 4.15
N CYS A 13 -16.30 1.81 3.51
CA CYS A 13 -16.51 2.01 2.08
C CYS A 13 -16.61 3.51 1.77
N GLN A 14 -17.47 4.24 2.48
CA GLN A 14 -17.69 5.67 2.28
C GLN A 14 -16.41 6.48 2.49
N HIS A 15 -15.62 6.17 3.52
CA HIS A 15 -14.32 6.79 3.75
C HIS A 15 -13.39 6.64 2.52
N CYS A 16 -13.33 5.45 1.94
CA CYS A 16 -12.52 5.20 0.74
C CYS A 16 -13.11 5.82 -0.54
N PHE A 17 -14.40 6.21 -0.54
CA PHE A 17 -14.99 7.04 -1.59
C PHE A 17 -14.61 8.52 -1.42
N ASP A 18 -14.56 9.00 -0.19
CA ASP A 18 -14.32 10.42 0.13
C ASP A 18 -12.83 10.78 0.12
N PHE A 19 -11.95 9.82 0.44
CA PHE A 19 -10.52 10.02 0.54
C PHE A 19 -9.73 9.04 -0.34
N ALA A 20 -8.79 9.57 -1.12
CA ALA A 20 -7.88 8.74 -1.89
C ALA A 20 -6.79 8.16 -0.97
N HIS A 21 -6.65 6.84 -0.96
CA HIS A 21 -5.59 6.16 -0.22
C HIS A 21 -4.39 5.85 -1.10
N VAL A 22 -3.20 5.82 -0.52
CA VAL A 22 -2.01 5.37 -1.24
C VAL A 22 -1.87 3.86 -1.10
N CYS A 23 -1.64 3.16 -2.22
CA CYS A 23 -1.33 1.74 -2.22
C CYS A 23 -0.07 1.47 -1.40
N GLN A 24 -0.17 0.53 -0.46
CA GLN A 24 0.91 0.24 0.51
C GLN A 24 2.19 -0.28 -0.14
N VAL A 25 2.10 -0.84 -1.34
CA VAL A 25 3.21 -1.46 -2.07
C VAL A 25 3.55 -0.71 -3.36
N GLY A 26 2.83 0.38 -3.67
CA GLY A 26 3.14 1.29 -4.78
C GLY A 26 3.45 0.57 -6.09
N ARG A 27 4.65 0.79 -6.62
CA ARG A 27 5.15 0.14 -7.86
C ARG A 27 5.11 -1.38 -7.82
N ASN A 28 5.26 -1.99 -6.66
CA ASN A 28 5.29 -3.45 -6.49
C ASN A 28 3.88 -4.05 -6.32
N CYS A 29 2.83 -3.26 -6.48
CA CYS A 29 1.46 -3.75 -6.42
C CYS A 29 1.20 -4.81 -7.50
N GLN A 30 0.72 -5.98 -7.06
CA GLN A 30 0.29 -7.06 -7.93
C GLN A 30 -1.24 -7.29 -7.88
N ASN A 31 -1.97 -6.45 -7.14
CA ASN A 31 -3.42 -6.53 -7.09
C ASN A 31 -3.99 -6.20 -8.47
N LYS A 32 -4.88 -7.04 -8.98
CA LYS A 32 -5.56 -6.86 -10.28
C LYS A 32 -7.02 -6.47 -10.13
N ASP A 33 -7.51 -6.38 -8.90
CA ASP A 33 -8.87 -5.98 -8.59
C ASP A 33 -9.13 -4.54 -9.06
N VAL A 34 -10.19 -4.36 -9.84
CA VAL A 34 -10.52 -3.06 -10.45
C VAL A 34 -10.84 -2.03 -9.37
N PHE A 35 -11.53 -2.44 -8.30
CA PHE A 35 -11.87 -1.55 -7.21
C PHE A 35 -10.62 -1.00 -6.50
N HIS A 36 -9.61 -1.85 -6.25
CA HIS A 36 -8.31 -1.41 -5.75
C HIS A 36 -7.66 -0.34 -6.66
N TRP A 37 -7.67 -0.54 -7.98
CA TRP A 37 -7.08 0.42 -8.93
C TRP A 37 -7.86 1.73 -9.02
N GLU A 38 -9.18 1.71 -8.86
CA GLU A 38 -10.01 2.93 -8.86
C GLU A 38 -9.90 3.72 -7.55
N LYS A 39 -9.61 3.05 -6.43
CA LYS A 39 -9.63 3.65 -5.08
C LYS A 39 -8.26 4.00 -4.52
N THR A 40 -7.18 3.54 -5.14
CA THR A 40 -5.84 3.72 -4.58
C THR A 40 -4.85 4.39 -5.54
N ILE A 41 -4.04 5.27 -4.99
CA ILE A 41 -2.94 5.95 -5.66
C ILE A 41 -1.70 5.06 -5.61
N HIS A 42 -1.15 4.72 -6.77
CA HIS A 42 0.09 3.96 -6.87
C HIS A 42 1.28 4.91 -7.06
N ILE A 43 2.10 5.09 -6.02
CA ILE A 43 3.31 5.88 -6.14
C ILE A 43 4.39 5.04 -6.83
N ILE A 44 4.90 5.53 -7.96
CA ILE A 44 5.95 4.87 -8.73
C ILE A 44 7.28 5.56 -8.44
N ARG A 45 8.10 4.96 -7.57
CA ARG A 45 9.48 5.40 -7.31
C ARG A 45 10.48 4.49 -8.05
N PRO A 46 11.72 4.96 -8.25
CA PRO A 46 12.80 4.07 -8.64
C PRO A 46 13.03 3.01 -7.56
N ASN A 47 13.41 1.80 -7.97
CA ASN A 47 13.87 0.79 -7.03
C ASN A 47 15.14 1.28 -6.33
N CYS A 48 15.27 1.01 -5.04
CA CYS A 48 16.50 1.29 -4.31
C CYS A 48 17.68 0.53 -4.96
N PRO A 49 18.81 1.21 -5.27
CA PRO A 49 19.97 0.56 -5.86
C PRO A 49 20.60 -0.48 -4.92
N ASP A 50 20.47 -0.30 -3.61
CA ASP A 50 20.97 -1.23 -2.60
C ASP A 50 20.03 -2.44 -2.38
N GLY A 51 18.82 -2.40 -2.95
CA GLY A 51 17.81 -3.45 -2.83
C GLY A 51 17.57 -3.90 -1.39
N ILE A 52 17.57 -5.22 -1.18
CA ILE A 52 17.39 -5.83 0.15
C ILE A 52 18.55 -5.56 1.12
N GLN A 53 19.71 -5.12 0.63
CA GLN A 53 20.89 -4.82 1.44
C GLN A 53 20.92 -3.34 1.89
N CYS A 54 19.87 -2.58 1.57
CA CYS A 54 19.79 -1.18 1.95
C CYS A 54 19.87 -1.01 3.47
N LYS A 55 20.81 -0.17 3.92
CA LYS A 55 20.97 0.18 5.34
C LYS A 55 20.23 1.47 5.71
N LYS A 56 19.60 2.14 4.74
CA LYS A 56 18.95 3.43 4.92
C LYS A 56 17.44 3.34 5.23
N LEU A 57 16.98 2.18 5.73
CA LEU A 57 15.55 1.92 6.00
C LEU A 57 14.96 2.76 7.15
N ILE A 58 15.80 3.45 7.92
CA ILE A 58 15.35 4.38 8.97
C ILE A 58 15.29 5.85 8.49
N HIS A 59 15.78 6.13 7.28
CA HIS A 59 15.82 7.49 6.75
C HIS A 59 14.58 7.73 5.91
N GLU A 60 13.60 8.46 6.45
CA GLU A 60 12.32 8.71 5.77
C GLU A 60 12.50 9.38 4.40
N ASP A 61 13.46 10.31 4.25
CA ASP A 61 13.75 10.94 2.96
C ASP A 61 14.20 9.94 1.87
N HIS A 62 14.96 8.91 2.28
CA HIS A 62 15.35 7.80 1.41
C HIS A 62 14.14 6.96 1.03
N LEU A 63 13.30 6.61 2.01
CA LEU A 63 12.08 5.82 1.78
C LEU A 63 11.05 6.57 0.93
N ASN A 64 11.00 7.90 1.03
CA ASN A 64 10.15 8.75 0.20
C ASN A 64 10.65 8.88 -1.24
N SER A 65 11.91 8.51 -1.50
CA SER A 65 12.57 8.60 -2.81
C SER A 65 12.70 7.26 -3.53
N TYR A 66 12.72 6.14 -2.81
CA TYR A 66 12.98 4.80 -3.36
C TYR A 66 11.98 3.73 -2.90
N THR A 67 11.56 2.89 -3.85
CA THR A 67 10.79 1.67 -3.57
C THR A 67 11.72 0.53 -3.17
N HIS A 68 11.29 -0.28 -2.20
CA HIS A 68 11.96 -1.51 -1.79
C HIS A 68 10.99 -2.69 -1.92
N SER A 69 11.48 -3.87 -2.31
CA SER A 69 10.63 -5.05 -2.51
C SER A 69 10.25 -5.78 -1.23
N ASN A 70 11.00 -5.56 -0.14
CA ASN A 70 10.88 -6.27 1.12
C ASN A 70 10.15 -5.49 2.22
N ILE A 71 9.72 -4.26 1.96
CA ILE A 71 8.95 -3.43 2.90
C ILE A 71 7.84 -2.69 2.16
N ARG A 72 6.88 -2.15 2.91
CA ARG A 72 5.80 -1.30 2.36
C ARG A 72 6.36 0.07 1.96
N ASP A 73 5.90 0.57 0.81
CA ASP A 73 6.19 1.91 0.30
C ASP A 73 5.51 3.01 1.13
N ILE A 74 4.46 2.65 1.89
CA ILE A 74 3.77 3.52 2.85
C ILE A 74 3.77 2.85 4.21
N ARG A 75 4.42 3.50 5.19
CA ARG A 75 4.61 2.96 6.54
C ARG A 75 3.53 3.37 7.52
N LEU A 76 2.90 4.52 7.29
CA LEU A 76 1.75 5.00 8.08
C LEU A 76 0.48 4.77 7.28
N LEU A 77 -0.33 3.85 7.76
CA LEU A 77 -1.61 3.52 7.13
C LEU A 77 -2.70 4.39 7.72
N CYS A 78 -3.73 4.66 6.90
CA CYS A 78 -4.93 5.29 7.40
C CYS A 78 -5.57 4.37 8.46
N ILE A 79 -6.08 4.96 9.55
CA ILE A 79 -6.75 4.20 10.62
C ILE A 79 -8.09 3.66 10.12
N ASP A 80 -8.82 4.49 9.38
CA ASP A 80 -10.16 4.18 8.85
C ASP A 80 -10.09 3.53 7.45
N GLY A 81 -9.10 3.90 6.64
CA GLY A 81 -8.83 3.31 5.33
C GLY A 81 -7.93 2.08 5.34
N ASN A 82 -7.75 1.44 6.52
CA ASN A 82 -6.95 0.23 6.68
C ASN A 82 -7.73 -0.98 6.15
N ILE A 83 -8.15 -0.91 4.88
CA ILE A 83 -8.57 -2.09 4.15
C ILE A 83 -7.38 -3.04 4.24
N LYS A 84 -7.52 -4.11 5.01
CA LYS A 84 -6.57 -5.22 5.09
C LYS A 84 -6.63 -5.97 3.75
N VAL A 85 -6.23 -5.33 2.66
CA VAL A 85 -5.78 -6.04 1.47
C VAL A 85 -4.56 -6.81 1.94
N LYS A 86 -4.74 -8.12 2.16
CA LYS A 86 -3.70 -9.06 2.62
C LYS A 86 -2.39 -8.70 1.91
N SER A 87 -1.49 -8.04 2.65
CA SER A 87 -0.11 -7.80 2.21
C SER A 87 0.62 -9.13 2.34
N LEU A 88 1.24 -9.56 1.24
CA LEU A 88 2.24 -10.65 1.09
C LEU A 88 2.36 -11.65 2.24
#